data_AF-A0A9P8F4T5-F1
#
_entry.id   AF-A0A9P8F4T5-F1
#
_cell.length_a   1.000
_cell.length_b   1.000
_cell.length_c   1.000
_cell.angle_alpha   90.00
_cell.angle_beta   90.00
_cell.angle_gamma   90.00
#
_symmetry.space_group_name_H-M   'P 1'
#
loop_
_entity.id
_entity.type
_entity.pdbx_description
1 polymer ?
#
loop_
_entity_poly.entity_id
_entity_poly.type
_entity_poly.pdbx_seq_one_letter_code
_entity_poly.pdbx_strand_id
1 'polypeptide(L)'
;LTTVGSNKGDLTIVSNQNLNNVSFPQLKKIGGGFSIQNNTDLMVVDGFPKLATITGAFDLYGDFTNVSAPALNEVDGAFNIQSSAELNGCDAFQKLKSGSQIRGKFFCNGTVAKPSGVGSNPSVTGSGSSTKSTSTGAANAMYVPTAAAGVMGVVAALFGLL
;
A
#
# COMPACT_ATOMS: atom_id res chain seq x y z
N LEU A 1 10.94 12.65 21.63
CA LEU A 1 10.43 13.40 20.46
C LEU A 1 8.94 13.16 20.32
N THR A 2 8.11 14.23 20.31
CA THR A 2 6.64 14.11 20.19
C THR A 2 6.09 14.51 18.83
N THR A 3 6.85 15.29 18.07
CA THR A 3 6.48 15.75 16.73
C THR A 3 7.72 15.75 15.83
N VAL A 4 7.58 15.28 14.59
CA VAL A 4 8.55 15.49 13.52
C VAL A 4 8.00 16.56 12.60
N GLY A 5 8.69 17.70 12.52
CA GLY A 5 8.35 18.88 11.70
C GLY A 5 6.92 19.39 11.88
N SER A 6 6.72 20.47 12.64
CA SER A 6 5.39 20.98 12.99
C SER A 6 4.42 21.16 11.81
N ASN A 7 4.95 21.55 10.62
CA ASN A 7 4.17 21.82 9.40
C ASN A 7 4.66 21.09 8.13
N LYS A 8 5.95 20.73 8.01
CA LYS A 8 6.56 20.10 6.81
C LYS A 8 7.85 19.34 7.13
N GLY A 9 7.78 18.30 7.98
CA GLY A 9 8.96 17.45 8.24
C GLY A 9 8.63 15.98 8.07
N ASP A 10 9.51 15.29 7.36
CA ASP A 10 9.37 13.89 7.04
C ASP A 10 10.14 13.03 8.04
N LEU A 11 9.62 11.83 8.32
CA LEU A 11 10.37 10.77 8.99
C LEU A 11 10.63 9.67 7.97
N THR A 12 11.91 9.49 7.60
CA THR A 12 12.32 8.59 6.52
C THR A 12 13.40 7.64 7.01
N ILE A 13 13.18 6.33 6.87
CA ILE A 13 14.09 5.26 7.28
C ILE A 13 14.22 4.27 6.13
N VAL A 14 15.34 4.33 5.41
CA VAL A 14 15.48 3.66 4.11
C VAL A 14 16.81 2.92 4.00
N SER A 15 16.77 1.71 3.45
CA SER A 15 17.96 0.92 3.07
C SER A 15 18.89 0.56 4.23
N ASN A 16 18.34 0.30 5.42
CA ASN A 16 19.10 -0.18 6.57
C ASN A 16 18.89 -1.70 6.70
N GLN A 17 19.73 -2.47 6.02
CA GLN A 17 19.58 -3.93 5.90
C GLN A 17 19.52 -4.63 7.27
N ASN A 18 20.36 -4.20 8.22
CA ASN A 18 20.46 -4.79 9.56
C ASN A 18 19.51 -4.17 10.60
N LEU A 19 18.65 -3.22 10.19
CA LEU A 19 17.72 -2.59 11.12
C LEU A 19 16.60 -3.57 11.42
N ASN A 20 16.52 -4.06 12.65
CA ASN A 20 15.50 -5.02 13.08
C ASN A 20 14.45 -4.41 14.04
N ASN A 21 14.64 -3.16 14.47
CA ASN A 21 13.73 -2.47 15.36
C ASN A 21 13.79 -0.95 15.13
N VAL A 22 12.63 -0.30 15.18
CA VAL A 22 12.49 1.16 15.18
C VAL A 22 11.40 1.54 16.17
N SER A 23 11.70 2.49 17.07
CA SER A 23 10.73 2.90 18.08
C SER A 23 10.78 4.39 18.41
N PHE A 24 9.61 5.01 18.40
CA PHE A 24 9.36 6.38 18.81
C PHE A 24 8.11 6.44 19.70
N PRO A 25 8.18 5.94 20.95
CA PRO A 25 7.01 5.69 21.79
C PRO A 25 6.25 6.95 22.24
N GLN A 26 6.85 8.12 22.07
CA GLN A 26 6.24 9.42 22.40
C GLN A 26 5.81 10.21 21.17
N LEU A 27 6.12 9.75 19.95
CA LEU A 27 5.80 10.46 18.71
C LEU A 27 4.29 10.43 18.49
N LYS A 28 3.71 11.62 18.31
CA LYS A 28 2.27 11.84 18.12
C LYS A 28 1.93 12.35 16.73
N LYS A 29 2.81 13.16 16.12
CA LYS A 29 2.56 13.81 14.84
C LYS A 29 3.79 13.80 13.94
N ILE A 30 3.57 13.58 12.64
CA ILE A 30 4.53 13.86 11.57
C ILE A 30 3.87 14.90 10.64
N GLY A 31 4.46 16.08 10.51
CA GLY A 31 3.88 17.15 9.68
C GLY A 31 4.15 17.01 8.19
N GLY A 32 4.96 16.04 7.79
CA GLY A 32 5.20 15.65 6.40
C GLY A 32 4.90 14.16 6.18
N GLY A 33 5.68 13.52 5.31
CA GLY A 33 5.58 12.10 5.00
C GLY A 33 6.22 11.19 6.04
N PHE A 34 5.70 9.97 6.16
CA PHE A 34 6.26 8.90 6.97
C PHE A 34 6.63 7.73 6.06
N SER A 35 7.93 7.45 5.95
CA SER A 35 8.46 6.46 5.03
C SER A 35 9.39 5.47 5.72
N ILE A 36 9.10 4.17 5.60
CA ILE A 36 10.01 3.08 5.99
C ILE A 36 10.13 2.12 4.81
N GLN A 37 11.32 2.03 4.23
CA GLN A 37 11.50 1.40 2.91
C GLN A 37 12.76 0.54 2.86
N ASN A 38 12.65 -0.69 2.34
CA ASN A 38 13.80 -1.58 2.08
C ASN A 38 14.72 -1.79 3.30
N ASN A 39 14.16 -2.03 4.48
CA ASN A 39 14.90 -2.45 5.66
C ASN A 39 14.63 -3.95 5.85
N THR A 40 15.45 -4.81 5.24
CA THR A 40 15.16 -6.24 5.06
C THR A 40 15.00 -7.01 6.38
N ASP A 41 15.77 -6.67 7.42
CA ASP A 41 15.62 -7.32 8.73
C ASP A 41 14.47 -6.72 9.59
N LEU A 42 13.83 -5.63 9.13
CA LEU A 42 12.73 -4.99 9.85
C LEU A 42 11.40 -5.66 9.47
N MET A 43 11.10 -6.78 10.11
CA MET A 43 9.89 -7.54 9.81
C MET A 43 8.63 -7.01 10.51
N VAL A 44 8.78 -6.25 11.60
CA VAL A 44 7.66 -5.74 12.41
C VAL A 44 7.81 -4.25 12.63
N VAL A 45 6.72 -3.50 12.40
CA VAL A 45 6.67 -2.05 12.66
C VAL A 45 5.56 -1.77 13.68
N ASP A 46 5.91 -1.70 14.96
CA ASP A 46 4.98 -1.47 16.09
C ASP A 46 5.45 -0.37 17.06
N GLY A 47 6.61 0.23 16.81
CA GLY A 47 7.22 1.24 17.67
C GLY A 47 6.57 2.63 17.67
N PHE A 48 5.34 2.76 17.17
CA PHE A 48 4.61 4.03 17.02
C PHE A 48 3.26 4.06 17.77
N PRO A 49 3.20 3.68 19.06
CA PRO A 49 1.93 3.49 19.78
C PRO A 49 1.11 4.76 19.98
N LYS A 50 1.71 5.95 19.88
CA LYS A 50 1.06 7.25 20.08
C LYS A 50 0.90 8.07 18.81
N LEU A 51 1.38 7.57 17.67
CA LEU A 51 1.36 8.31 16.40
C LEU A 51 -0.08 8.41 15.93
N ALA A 52 -0.62 9.63 15.93
CA ALA A 52 -2.02 9.90 15.66
C ALA A 52 -2.25 10.59 14.32
N THR A 53 -1.33 11.47 13.91
CA THR A 53 -1.51 12.33 12.73
C THR A 53 -0.29 12.31 11.83
N ILE A 54 -0.54 12.12 10.53
CA ILE A 54 0.45 12.28 9.46
C ILE A 54 -0.14 13.21 8.39
N THR A 55 0.45 14.38 8.22
CA THR A 55 -0.04 15.39 7.26
C THR A 55 0.42 15.09 5.81
N GLY A 56 1.39 14.20 5.63
CA GLY A 56 1.84 13.72 4.33
C GLY A 56 1.38 12.30 4.00
N ALA A 57 2.15 11.63 3.14
CA ALA A 57 1.91 10.23 2.80
C ALA A 57 2.42 9.30 3.92
N PHE A 58 1.69 8.20 4.14
CA PHE A 58 2.16 7.03 4.88
C PHE A 58 2.65 6.02 3.84
N ASP A 59 3.96 5.79 3.74
CA ASP A 59 4.56 4.98 2.66
C ASP A 59 5.56 3.94 3.18
N LEU A 60 5.06 2.74 3.38
CA LEU A 60 5.83 1.60 3.86
C LEU A 60 5.92 0.53 2.78
N TYR A 61 7.13 0.12 2.42
CA TYR A 61 7.32 -1.11 1.64
C TYR A 61 8.60 -1.88 1.99
N GLY A 62 8.53 -3.21 1.91
CA GLY A 62 9.63 -4.10 2.28
C GLY A 62 9.16 -5.52 2.55
N ASP A 63 9.72 -6.15 3.59
CA ASP A 63 9.48 -7.55 3.96
C ASP A 63 8.69 -7.66 5.28
N PHE A 64 7.75 -6.73 5.50
CA PHE A 64 6.97 -6.64 6.74
C PHE A 64 5.98 -7.80 6.91
N THR A 65 5.94 -8.39 8.09
CA THR A 65 4.91 -9.37 8.50
C THR A 65 3.79 -8.74 9.31
N ASN A 66 4.05 -7.60 9.95
CA ASN A 66 3.07 -6.86 10.73
C ASN A 66 3.41 -5.36 10.78
N VAL A 67 2.40 -4.52 10.60
CA VAL A 67 2.49 -3.07 10.79
C VAL A 67 1.36 -2.61 11.69
N SER A 68 1.68 -1.85 12.74
CA SER A 68 0.73 -1.39 13.73
C SER A 68 0.99 0.07 14.11
N ALA A 69 -0.08 0.86 14.09
CA ALA A 69 -0.11 2.24 14.59
C ALA A 69 -1.48 2.47 15.26
N PRO A 70 -1.68 1.96 16.49
CA PRO A 70 -3.01 1.83 17.09
C PRO A 70 -3.69 3.18 17.41
N ALA A 71 -2.91 4.24 17.58
CA ALA A 71 -3.43 5.59 17.80
C ALA A 71 -3.68 6.37 16.49
N LEU A 72 -3.35 5.80 15.33
CA LEU A 72 -3.44 6.50 14.06
C LEU A 72 -4.89 6.84 13.75
N ASN A 73 -5.16 8.13 13.55
CA ASN A 73 -6.51 8.63 13.32
C ASN A 73 -6.58 9.62 12.15
N GLU A 74 -5.45 10.04 11.58
CA GLU A 74 -5.45 10.98 10.45
C GLU A 74 -4.22 10.76 9.56
N VAL A 75 -4.48 10.54 8.26
CA VAL A 75 -3.49 10.56 7.20
C VAL A 75 -4.04 11.38 6.03
N ASP A 76 -3.40 12.51 5.77
CA ASP A 76 -3.88 13.47 4.77
C ASP A 76 -3.45 13.10 3.36
N GLY A 77 -2.32 12.39 3.24
CA GLY A 77 -1.78 11.91 1.97
C GLY A 77 -2.25 10.51 1.57
N ALA A 78 -1.52 9.94 0.61
CA ALA A 78 -1.68 8.53 0.24
C ALA A 78 -1.22 7.62 1.39
N PHE A 79 -1.87 6.47 1.50
CA PHE A 79 -1.54 5.42 2.44
C PHE A 79 -1.14 4.16 1.66
N ASN A 80 0.08 3.71 1.88
CA ASN A 80 0.68 2.57 1.19
C ASN A 80 1.41 1.69 2.21
N ILE A 81 1.00 0.42 2.29
CA ILE A 81 1.76 -0.65 2.91
C ILE A 81 1.87 -1.78 1.87
N GLN A 82 3.08 -2.10 1.46
CA GLN A 82 3.34 -3.22 0.55
C GLN A 82 4.39 -4.12 1.18
N SER A 83 4.08 -5.40 1.29
CA SER A 83 5.05 -6.39 1.75
C SER A 83 5.25 -7.48 0.71
N SER A 84 6.49 -7.97 0.58
CA SER A 84 6.78 -9.22 -0.13
C SER A 84 6.32 -10.45 0.67
N ALA A 85 6.20 -10.31 1.99
CA ALA A 85 5.76 -11.34 2.92
C ALA A 85 4.24 -11.30 3.17
N GLU A 86 3.71 -12.33 3.82
CA GLU A 86 2.35 -12.32 4.37
C GLU A 86 2.23 -11.19 5.40
N LEU A 87 1.24 -10.32 5.21
CA LEU A 87 1.10 -9.08 5.97
C LEU A 87 -0.17 -9.09 6.81
N ASN A 88 -0.02 -8.89 8.12
CA ASN A 88 -1.12 -8.70 9.05
C ASN A 88 -1.34 -7.21 9.38
N GLY A 89 -2.53 -6.89 9.91
CA GLY A 89 -2.85 -5.55 10.43
C GLY A 89 -3.58 -4.62 9.45
N CYS A 90 -3.75 -5.02 8.17
CA CYS A 90 -4.45 -4.20 7.18
C CYS A 90 -5.90 -3.87 7.54
N ASP A 91 -6.60 -4.76 8.25
CA ASP A 91 -8.00 -4.55 8.67
C ASP A 91 -8.18 -3.28 9.51
N ALA A 92 -7.22 -2.98 10.39
CA ALA A 92 -7.26 -1.78 11.23
C ALA A 92 -7.18 -0.51 10.36
N PHE A 93 -6.26 -0.50 9.40
CA PHE A 93 -6.10 0.63 8.48
C PHE A 93 -7.25 0.74 7.47
N GLN A 94 -7.84 -0.39 7.07
CA GLN A 94 -8.99 -0.38 6.18
C GLN A 94 -10.22 0.22 6.86
N LYS A 95 -10.41 -0.01 8.17
CA LYS A 95 -11.44 0.70 8.96
C LYS A 95 -11.19 2.21 9.00
N LEU A 96 -9.95 2.65 9.18
CA LEU A 96 -9.59 4.08 9.10
C LEU A 96 -9.89 4.67 7.72
N LYS A 97 -9.65 3.90 6.65
CA LYS A 97 -9.97 4.35 5.29
C LYS A 97 -11.49 4.48 5.09
N SER A 98 -12.27 3.50 5.54
CA SER A 98 -13.73 3.54 5.49
C SER A 98 -14.32 4.68 6.34
N GLY A 99 -13.67 5.01 7.46
CA GLY A 99 -14.04 6.13 8.33
C GLY A 99 -13.52 7.50 7.85
N SER A 100 -12.96 7.60 6.65
CA SER A 100 -12.44 8.84 6.05
C SER A 100 -11.27 9.50 6.80
N GLN A 101 -10.62 8.76 7.70
CA GLN A 101 -9.41 9.19 8.42
C GLN A 101 -8.17 9.14 7.51
N ILE A 102 -8.20 8.26 6.50
CA ILE A 102 -7.21 8.23 5.42
C ILE A 102 -7.81 8.89 4.18
N ARG A 103 -7.30 10.08 3.84
CA ARG A 103 -7.89 10.93 2.80
C ARG A 103 -7.46 10.52 1.39
N GLY A 104 -6.20 10.12 1.21
CA GLY A 104 -5.65 9.77 -0.09
C GLY A 104 -5.98 8.36 -0.59
N LYS A 105 -5.25 7.95 -1.65
CA LYS A 105 -5.27 6.57 -2.16
C LYS A 105 -4.85 5.62 -1.05
N PHE A 106 -5.46 4.45 -0.99
CA PHE A 106 -5.19 3.43 0.02
C PHE A 106 -4.73 2.14 -0.63
N PHE A 107 -3.61 1.61 -0.16
CA PHE A 107 -3.08 0.31 -0.54
C PHE A 107 -2.49 -0.36 0.70
N CYS A 108 -2.87 -1.60 0.99
CA CYS A 108 -2.35 -2.39 2.11
C CYS A 108 -2.40 -3.87 1.74
N ASN A 109 -1.28 -4.41 1.29
CA ASN A 109 -1.21 -5.78 0.79
C ASN A 109 0.13 -6.43 1.16
N GLY A 110 0.06 -7.71 1.55
CA GLY A 110 1.22 -8.61 1.59
C GLY A 110 1.37 -9.39 0.28
N THR A 111 2.40 -10.24 0.19
CA THR A 111 2.71 -11.11 -0.96
C THR A 111 2.85 -10.39 -2.30
N VAL A 112 3.24 -9.12 -2.27
CA VAL A 112 3.50 -8.29 -3.45
C VAL A 112 4.85 -8.69 -4.03
N ALA A 113 4.90 -9.16 -5.28
CA ALA A 113 6.14 -9.63 -5.90
C ALA A 113 7.23 -8.54 -6.00
N LYS A 114 6.82 -7.28 -6.15
CA LYS A 114 7.70 -6.10 -6.19
C LYS A 114 7.06 -4.97 -5.39
N PRO A 115 7.21 -4.96 -4.05
CA PRO A 115 6.73 -3.87 -3.21
C PRO A 115 7.38 -2.54 -3.66
N SER A 116 6.59 -1.48 -3.67
CA SER A 116 7.01 -0.16 -4.17
C SER A 116 6.32 0.99 -3.44
N GLY A 117 6.89 2.18 -3.55
CA GLY A 117 6.35 3.38 -2.90
C GLY A 117 5.09 3.93 -3.55
N VAL A 118 4.52 4.96 -2.90
CA VAL A 118 3.32 5.67 -3.39
C VAL A 118 3.46 6.14 -4.85
N GLY A 119 2.40 5.98 -5.63
CA GLY A 119 2.38 6.37 -7.06
C GLY A 119 2.83 5.28 -8.04
N SER A 120 3.33 4.16 -7.52
CA SER A 120 3.65 2.96 -8.31
C SER A 120 2.41 2.08 -8.53
N ASN A 121 2.39 1.27 -9.58
CA ASN A 121 1.35 0.25 -9.79
C ASN A 121 1.87 -1.12 -9.31
N PRO A 122 1.57 -1.53 -8.06
CA PRO A 122 2.03 -2.80 -7.52
C PRO A 122 1.46 -3.99 -8.29
N SER A 123 2.30 -4.98 -8.60
CA SER A 123 1.86 -6.27 -9.13
C SER A 123 1.67 -7.22 -7.96
N VAL A 124 0.42 -7.42 -7.54
CA VAL A 124 0.04 -8.44 -6.55
C VAL A 124 -0.01 -9.80 -7.23
N THR A 125 0.70 -10.78 -6.67
CA THR A 125 0.69 -12.17 -7.16
C THR A 125 -0.42 -12.95 -6.44
N GLY A 126 -1.68 -12.75 -6.88
CA GLY A 126 -2.84 -13.53 -6.41
C GLY A 126 -4.07 -12.72 -6.02
N SER A 127 -5.23 -13.18 -6.49
CA SER A 127 -6.61 -12.67 -6.31
C SER A 127 -7.00 -11.43 -7.12
N GLY A 128 -7.69 -11.72 -8.23
CA GLY A 128 -8.15 -10.73 -9.20
C GLY A 128 -9.22 -9.79 -8.66
N SER A 129 -9.06 -8.51 -8.98
CA SER A 129 -10.15 -7.59 -9.26
C SER A 129 -9.60 -6.52 -10.19
N SER A 130 -9.97 -6.62 -11.47
CA SER A 130 -9.50 -5.75 -12.53
C SER A 130 -10.19 -4.39 -12.44
N THR A 131 -9.59 -3.43 -11.74
CA THR A 131 -9.90 -2.02 -11.91
C THR A 131 -8.97 -1.45 -12.97
N LYS A 132 -9.49 -1.29 -14.19
CA LYS A 132 -8.80 -0.59 -15.29
C LYS A 132 -8.43 0.82 -14.83
N SER A 133 -7.13 1.07 -14.66
CA SER A 133 -6.58 2.42 -14.56
C SER A 133 -6.60 3.06 -15.95
N THR A 134 -7.50 4.01 -16.19
CA THR A 134 -7.44 4.91 -17.34
C THR A 134 -6.28 5.89 -17.17
N SER A 135 -5.21 5.70 -17.93
CA SER A 135 -4.19 6.73 -18.18
C SER A 135 -4.67 7.64 -19.31
N THR A 136 -4.88 8.92 -19.00
CA THR A 136 -5.10 10.00 -19.96
C THR A 136 -3.88 10.18 -20.86
N GLY A 137 -4.00 9.76 -22.12
CA GLY A 137 -3.11 10.09 -23.23
C GLY A 137 -3.97 10.55 -24.41
N ALA A 138 -3.64 11.70 -24.98
CA ALA A 138 -4.44 12.37 -26.00
C ALA A 138 -4.58 11.53 -27.28
N ALA A 139 -5.81 11.10 -27.59
CA ALA A 139 -6.28 10.82 -28.95
C ALA A 139 -7.82 10.83 -28.95
N ASN A 140 -8.43 11.67 -29.78
CA ASN A 140 -9.85 11.59 -30.06
C ASN A 140 -10.15 10.30 -30.81
N ALA A 141 -10.94 9.39 -30.22
CA ALA A 141 -11.61 8.31 -30.94
C ALA A 141 -12.89 7.88 -30.20
N MET A 142 -13.92 7.67 -30.99
CA MET A 142 -15.34 7.59 -30.66
C MET A 142 -15.72 6.51 -29.64
N TYR A 143 -16.68 6.87 -28.78
CA TYR A 143 -17.43 5.98 -27.90
C TYR A 143 -18.38 5.07 -28.70
N VAL A 144 -18.23 3.75 -28.55
CA VAL A 144 -19.24 2.76 -28.93
C VAL A 144 -19.43 1.80 -27.75
N PRO A 145 -20.62 1.75 -27.11
CA PRO A 145 -20.88 0.76 -26.09
C PRO A 145 -21.41 -0.51 -26.76
N THR A 146 -20.61 -1.57 -26.81
CA THR A 146 -21.14 -2.91 -27.10
C THR A 146 -21.41 -3.64 -25.78
N ALA A 147 -22.68 -3.59 -25.38
CA ALA A 147 -23.22 -4.54 -24.43
C ALA A 147 -23.50 -5.89 -25.14
N ALA A 148 -23.35 -6.97 -24.36
CA ALA A 148 -23.94 -8.29 -24.55
C ALA A 148 -23.25 -9.32 -25.50
N ALA A 149 -23.50 -10.59 -25.14
CA ALA A 149 -23.09 -11.87 -25.74
C ALA A 149 -21.68 -12.33 -25.33
N GLY A 150 -21.53 -13.41 -24.56
CA GLY A 150 -21.74 -14.80 -25.01
C GLY A 150 -20.50 -15.22 -25.83
N VAL A 151 -19.73 -16.25 -25.48
CA VAL A 151 -19.97 -17.63 -25.95
C VAL A 151 -18.93 -18.56 -25.30
N MET A 152 -19.42 -19.77 -25.00
CA MET A 152 -18.80 -21.05 -24.63
C MET A 152 -17.42 -21.37 -25.24
N GLY A 153 -16.63 -22.20 -24.55
CA GLY A 153 -15.58 -22.99 -25.19
C GLY A 153 -14.65 -23.78 -24.27
N VAL A 154 -15.12 -24.86 -23.66
CA VAL A 154 -14.27 -25.99 -23.21
C VAL A 154 -14.83 -27.26 -23.82
N VAL A 155 -14.17 -27.86 -24.81
CA VAL A 155 -14.28 -29.29 -25.15
C VAL A 155 -12.97 -29.78 -25.78
N ALA A 156 -12.50 -30.94 -25.29
CA ALA A 156 -11.31 -31.67 -25.71
C ALA A 156 -11.58 -32.64 -26.89
N ALA A 157 -10.53 -32.99 -27.66
CA ALA A 157 -10.29 -34.27 -28.37
C ALA A 157 -8.97 -34.08 -29.18
N LEU A 158 -7.85 -34.80 -29.01
CA LEU A 158 -7.51 -36.23 -29.19
C LEU A 158 -7.81 -36.82 -30.60
N PHE A 159 -6.79 -37.50 -31.16
CA PHE A 159 -6.67 -38.23 -32.44
C PHE A 159 -6.46 -37.33 -33.68
N GLY A 160 -5.53 -37.56 -34.61
CA GLY A 160 -4.77 -38.74 -35.02
C GLY A 160 -4.91 -38.92 -36.56
N LEU A 161 -3.80 -39.16 -37.26
CA LEU A 161 -3.65 -39.59 -38.67
C LEU A 161 -4.12 -38.65 -39.81
N LEU A 162 -3.17 -38.11 -40.59
CA LEU A 162 -2.73 -38.61 -41.92
C LEU A 162 -1.60 -37.72 -42.47
#